data_AF-W0UDE9-F1
#
_entry.id   AF-W0UDE9-F1
#
_cell.length_a   1.000
_cell.length_b   1.000
_cell.length_c   1.000
_cell.angle_alpha   90.00
_cell.angle_beta   90.00
_cell.angle_gamma   90.00
#
_symmetry.space_group_name_H-M   'P 1'
#
loop_
_entity.id
_entity.type
_entity.pdbx_description
1 polymer ?
#
loop_
_entity_poly.entity_id
_entity_poly.type
_entity_poly.pdbx_seq_one_letter_code
_entity_poly.pdbx_strand_id
1 'polypeptide(L)'
;AMDQPKHDAQRKAVSPAVAPSNLVLLEPIIRERAGLILDSLPIGEEIDWVDRVSIELTTMTLATLFDFPWEERRKLTRWSDVATSTPETGVVSSFEQRREELLECAQYFKGLWDQRVNEPPKPDLISMMVHSPATRVMPYLEFLGNLLLLIVGGNDTTRNSISGGVLALNQNPAEYRKLMADPSLIPKMIPETVRWQT
;
A
#
# COMPACT_ATOMS: atom_id res chain seq x y z
N ALA A 1 -3.79 -12.87 -12.85
CA ALA A 1 -5.08 -12.35 -13.33
C ALA A 1 -6.09 -13.48 -13.33
N MET A 2 -7.35 -13.21 -13.00
CA MET A 2 -8.44 -14.18 -12.97
C MET A 2 -9.53 -13.70 -13.91
N ASP A 3 -10.17 -14.60 -14.65
CA ASP A 3 -11.23 -14.24 -15.59
C ASP A 3 -12.61 -14.16 -14.92
N GLN A 4 -13.56 -13.56 -15.63
CA GLN A 4 -14.97 -13.61 -15.25
C GLN A 4 -15.50 -15.05 -15.29
N PRO A 5 -16.46 -15.41 -14.43
CA PRO A 5 -17.19 -14.55 -13.49
C PRO A 5 -16.55 -14.42 -12.09
N LYS A 6 -15.51 -15.21 -11.80
CA LYS A 6 -14.94 -15.31 -10.45
C LYS A 6 -14.24 -14.01 -10.01
N HIS A 7 -13.57 -13.35 -10.95
CA HIS A 7 -12.96 -12.04 -10.74
C HIS A 7 -13.95 -10.99 -10.19
N ASP A 8 -15.13 -10.87 -10.80
CA ASP A 8 -16.08 -9.81 -10.43
C ASP A 8 -16.60 -9.98 -9.01
N ALA A 9 -16.86 -11.22 -8.60
CA ALA A 9 -17.30 -11.55 -7.26
C ALA A 9 -16.24 -11.19 -6.20
N GLN A 10 -14.97 -11.50 -6.47
CA GLN A 10 -13.85 -11.16 -5.57
C GLN A 10 -13.58 -9.67 -5.52
N ARG A 11 -13.55 -9.01 -6.69
CA ARG A 11 -13.39 -7.55 -6.78
C ARG A 11 -14.49 -6.83 -6.00
N LYS A 12 -15.74 -7.27 -6.11
CA LYS A 12 -16.86 -6.70 -5.36
C LYS A 12 -16.70 -6.83 -3.85
N ALA A 13 -16.02 -7.87 -3.36
CA ALA A 13 -15.78 -8.07 -1.93
C ALA A 13 -14.87 -6.99 -1.33
N VAL A 14 -13.86 -6.53 -2.07
CA VAL A 14 -12.84 -5.58 -1.58
C VAL A 14 -13.03 -4.14 -2.08
N SER A 15 -13.82 -3.93 -3.14
CA SER A 15 -14.09 -2.59 -3.70
C SER A 15 -14.63 -1.58 -2.67
N PRO A 16 -15.44 -1.97 -1.65
CA PRO A 16 -15.88 -1.02 -0.63
C PRO A 16 -14.75 -0.34 0.13
N ALA A 17 -13.57 -0.97 0.26
CA ALA A 17 -12.42 -0.39 0.96
C ALA A 17 -11.98 0.96 0.36
N VAL A 18 -12.20 1.15 -0.95
CA VAL A 18 -11.86 2.37 -1.69
C VAL A 18 -13.10 3.10 -2.19
N ALA A 19 -14.28 2.81 -1.63
CA ALA A 19 -15.50 3.54 -1.96
C ALA A 19 -15.41 5.00 -1.46
N PRO A 20 -16.12 5.96 -2.09
CA PRO A 20 -16.07 7.37 -1.70
C PRO A 20 -16.30 7.61 -0.20
N SER A 21 -17.22 6.86 0.43
CA SER A 21 -17.49 6.94 1.86
C SER A 21 -16.27 6.59 2.72
N ASN A 22 -15.46 5.61 2.30
CA ASN A 22 -14.26 5.21 3.03
C ASN A 22 -13.09 6.16 2.74
N LEU A 23 -12.99 6.70 1.52
CA LEU A 23 -11.97 7.69 1.18
C LEU A 23 -12.11 8.96 2.04
N VAL A 24 -13.33 9.42 2.30
CA VAL A 24 -13.60 10.55 3.20
C VAL A 24 -13.09 10.29 4.64
N LEU A 25 -13.11 9.04 5.09
CA LEU A 25 -12.59 8.66 6.41
C LEU A 25 -11.05 8.54 6.42
N LEU A 26 -10.46 8.10 5.31
CA LEU A 26 -9.01 7.94 5.17
C LEU A 26 -8.29 9.27 4.92
N GLU A 27 -8.89 10.21 4.21
CA GLU A 27 -8.28 11.51 3.89
C GLU A 27 -7.69 12.23 5.11
N PRO A 28 -8.44 12.49 6.21
CA PRO A 28 -7.89 13.21 7.35
C PRO A 28 -6.72 12.46 8.01
N ILE A 29 -6.79 11.13 8.06
CA ILE A 29 -5.73 10.27 8.63
C ILE A 29 -4.45 10.36 7.77
N ILE A 30 -4.58 10.27 6.46
CA ILE A 30 -3.44 10.37 5.53
C ILE A 30 -2.84 11.78 5.59
N ARG A 31 -3.68 12.82 5.66
CA ARG A 31 -3.26 14.21 5.75
C ARG A 31 -2.46 14.48 7.03
N GLU A 32 -2.97 14.04 8.18
CA GLU A 32 -2.29 14.17 9.47
C GLU A 32 -0.91 13.49 9.44
N ARG A 33 -0.86 12.24 8.99
CA ARG A 33 0.39 11.46 8.91
C ARG A 33 1.40 12.06 7.95
N ALA A 34 0.96 12.53 6.78
CA ALA A 34 1.83 13.21 5.84
C ALA A 34 2.41 14.49 6.44
N GLY A 35 1.60 15.28 7.17
CA GLY A 35 2.06 16.44 7.92
C GLY A 35 3.13 16.06 8.96
N LEU A 36 2.84 15.09 9.82
CA LEU A 36 3.76 14.62 10.86
C LEU A 36 5.10 14.10 10.29
N ILE A 37 5.05 13.34 9.19
CA ILE A 37 6.27 12.91 8.50
C ILE A 37 7.09 14.13 8.06
N LEU A 38 6.47 15.04 7.31
CA LEU A 38 7.15 16.19 6.73
C LEU A 38 7.69 17.13 7.81
N ASP A 39 6.94 17.37 8.88
CA ASP A 39 7.34 18.19 10.03
C ASP A 39 8.52 17.59 10.81
N SER A 40 8.74 16.28 10.70
CA SER A 40 9.84 15.58 11.37
C SER A 40 11.16 15.56 10.59
N LEU A 41 11.16 16.02 9.33
CA LEU A 41 12.35 15.99 8.48
C LEU A 41 13.34 17.11 8.87
N PRO A 42 14.65 16.83 8.95
CA PRO A 42 15.65 17.86 9.20
C PRO A 42 15.74 18.84 8.01
N ILE A 43 15.99 20.12 8.31
CA ILE A 43 16.14 21.17 7.31
C ILE A 43 17.63 21.42 7.05
N GLY A 44 18.04 21.38 5.78
CA GLY A 44 19.43 21.64 5.37
C GLY A 44 20.35 20.41 5.48
N GLU A 45 19.80 19.24 5.77
CA GLU A 45 20.51 17.97 5.82
C GLU A 45 20.08 17.05 4.68
N GLU A 46 20.98 16.17 4.25
CA GLU A 46 20.66 15.12 3.29
C GLU A 46 19.78 14.06 3.96
N ILE A 47 18.73 13.64 3.26
CA ILE A 47 17.81 12.59 3.72
C ILE A 47 17.55 11.58 2.62
N ASP A 48 17.30 10.33 3.02
CA ASP A 48 16.67 9.35 2.15
C ASP A 48 15.15 9.59 2.12
N TRP A 49 14.68 10.26 1.06
CA TRP A 49 13.25 10.53 0.84
C TRP A 49 12.43 9.25 0.66
N VAL A 50 13.01 8.20 0.09
CA VAL A 50 12.30 6.94 -0.16
C VAL A 50 11.95 6.31 1.19
N ASP A 51 12.93 6.16 2.09
CA ASP A 51 12.68 5.56 3.40
C ASP A 51 11.84 6.46 4.32
N ARG A 52 12.21 7.74 4.42
CA ARG A 52 11.63 8.66 5.42
C ARG A 52 10.24 9.16 5.07
N VAL A 53 9.88 9.18 3.77
CA VAL A 53 8.59 9.72 3.31
C VAL A 53 7.79 8.67 2.56
N SER A 54 8.35 8.15 1.48
CA SER A 54 7.59 7.37 0.51
C SER A 54 7.15 6.03 1.11
N ILE A 55 8.08 5.29 1.72
CA ILE A 55 7.80 4.03 2.42
C ILE A 55 6.95 4.29 3.67
N GLU A 56 7.29 5.28 4.49
CA GLU A 56 6.59 5.49 5.77
C GLU A 56 5.11 5.81 5.55
N LEU A 57 4.77 6.74 4.64
CA LEU A 57 3.38 7.12 4.39
C LEU A 57 2.55 5.97 3.79
N THR A 58 3.09 5.24 2.81
CA THR A 58 2.36 4.14 2.18
C THR A 58 2.21 2.96 3.13
N THR A 59 3.23 2.65 3.94
CA THR A 59 3.18 1.58 4.93
C THR A 59 2.14 1.86 6.01
N MET A 60 2.07 3.09 6.52
CA MET A 60 1.03 3.48 7.49
C MET A 60 -0.38 3.39 6.90
N THR A 61 -0.54 3.76 5.63
CA THR A 61 -1.82 3.65 4.92
C THR A 61 -2.22 2.19 4.73
N LEU A 62 -1.29 1.35 4.28
CA LEU A 62 -1.54 -0.08 4.08
C LEU A 62 -1.88 -0.78 5.40
N ALA A 63 -1.18 -0.45 6.50
CA ALA A 63 -1.50 -0.97 7.82
C ALA A 63 -2.91 -0.60 8.27
N THR A 64 -3.39 0.59 7.92
CA THR A 64 -4.77 1.02 8.21
C THR A 64 -5.79 0.22 7.39
N LEU A 65 -5.50 0.00 6.10
CA LEU A 65 -6.40 -0.77 5.22
C LEU A 65 -6.54 -2.23 5.63
N PHE A 66 -5.52 -2.83 6.25
CA PHE A 66 -5.59 -4.21 6.77
C PHE A 66 -5.99 -4.29 8.24
N ASP A 67 -6.09 -3.16 8.96
CA ASP A 67 -6.11 -3.10 10.43
C ASP A 67 -4.98 -4.01 10.99
N PHE A 68 -3.77 -3.76 10.50
CA PHE A 68 -2.54 -4.49 10.81
C PHE A 68 -1.86 -3.89 12.05
N PRO A 69 -1.24 -4.69 12.94
CA PRO A 69 -0.58 -4.18 14.14
C PRO A 69 0.44 -3.07 13.83
N TRP A 70 0.23 -1.91 14.44
CA TRP A 70 0.94 -0.68 14.07
C TRP A 70 2.46 -0.77 14.22
N GLU A 71 2.92 -1.37 15.32
CA GLU A 71 4.35 -1.56 15.61
C GLU A 71 5.03 -2.51 14.62
N GLU A 72 4.26 -3.38 13.96
CA GLU A 72 4.77 -4.37 13.03
C GLU A 72 4.59 -3.95 11.56
N ARG A 73 4.03 -2.76 11.28
CA ARG A 73 3.62 -2.31 9.94
C ARG A 73 4.71 -2.45 8.86
N ARG A 74 5.99 -2.29 9.21
CA ARG A 74 7.13 -2.43 8.29
C ARG A 74 7.29 -3.87 7.75
N LYS A 75 6.67 -4.89 8.37
CA LYS A 75 6.54 -6.23 7.80
C LYS A 75 5.79 -6.21 6.47
N LEU A 76 4.77 -5.36 6.32
CA LEU A 76 4.03 -5.22 5.06
C LEU A 76 4.93 -4.75 3.92
N THR A 77 5.80 -3.76 4.19
CA THR A 77 6.79 -3.29 3.22
C THR A 77 7.76 -4.41 2.86
N ARG A 78 8.29 -5.12 3.87
CA ARG A 78 9.22 -6.23 3.65
C ARG A 78 8.59 -7.31 2.78
N TRP A 79 7.36 -7.75 3.09
CA TRP A 79 6.68 -8.76 2.29
C TRP A 79 6.32 -8.27 0.88
N SER A 80 6.00 -6.98 0.71
CA SER A 80 5.82 -6.36 -0.60
C SER A 80 7.10 -6.47 -1.45
N ASP A 81 8.24 -6.08 -0.89
CA ASP A 81 9.53 -6.11 -1.58
C ASP A 81 9.98 -7.55 -1.87
N VAL A 82 9.80 -8.46 -0.90
CA VAL A 82 10.13 -9.89 -1.07
C VAL A 82 9.28 -10.53 -2.17
N ALA A 83 7.98 -10.19 -2.24
CA ALA A 83 7.07 -10.76 -3.23
C ALA A 83 7.46 -10.42 -4.67
N THR A 84 8.01 -9.22 -4.91
CA THR A 84 8.44 -8.77 -6.25
C THR A 84 9.93 -9.01 -6.52
N SER A 85 10.71 -9.38 -5.50
CA SER A 85 12.14 -9.63 -5.62
C SER A 85 12.52 -10.99 -6.20
N THR A 86 13.75 -11.04 -6.72
CA THR A 86 14.54 -12.25 -6.97
C THR A 86 15.92 -12.11 -6.28
N PRO A 87 16.71 -13.17 -6.11
CA PRO A 87 18.03 -13.07 -5.48
C PRO A 87 18.95 -12.02 -6.13
N GLU A 88 18.81 -11.81 -7.44
CA GLU A 88 19.57 -10.84 -8.22
C GLU A 88 19.25 -9.38 -7.84
N THR A 89 18.07 -9.12 -7.27
CA THR A 89 17.67 -7.78 -6.80
C THR A 89 18.32 -7.39 -5.46
N GLY A 90 18.94 -8.34 -4.75
CA GLY A 90 19.60 -8.11 -3.46
C GLY A 90 18.66 -7.99 -2.25
N VAL A 91 17.34 -7.97 -2.44
CA VAL A 91 16.34 -7.93 -1.35
C VAL A 91 16.34 -9.23 -0.52
N VAL A 92 16.62 -10.35 -1.18
CA VAL A 92 16.77 -11.69 -0.62
C VAL A 92 18.06 -12.32 -1.17
N SER A 93 18.68 -13.20 -0.40
CA SER A 93 19.92 -13.89 -0.79
C SER A 93 19.68 -15.17 -1.59
N SER A 94 18.47 -15.74 -1.52
CA SER A 94 18.11 -16.99 -2.19
C SER A 94 16.61 -17.11 -2.41
N PHE A 95 16.21 -17.98 -3.34
CA PHE A 95 14.81 -18.34 -3.52
C PHE A 95 14.22 -19.03 -2.28
N GLU A 96 15.05 -19.70 -1.49
CA GLU A 96 14.63 -20.36 -0.26
C GLU A 96 14.26 -19.34 0.81
N GLN A 97 15.11 -18.33 1.05
CA GLN A 97 14.79 -17.21 1.94
C GLN A 97 13.49 -16.51 1.51
N ARG A 98 13.33 -16.24 0.21
CA ARG A 98 12.09 -15.66 -0.33
C ARG A 98 10.87 -16.51 0.00
N ARG A 99 10.96 -17.83 -0.16
CA ARG A 99 9.88 -18.77 0.13
C ARG A 99 9.54 -18.76 1.63
N GLU A 100 10.54 -18.77 2.50
CA GLU A 100 10.36 -18.74 3.96
C GLU A 100 9.65 -17.46 4.43
N GLU A 101 10.09 -16.29 3.97
CA GLU A 101 9.48 -15.01 4.35
C GLU A 101 8.04 -14.86 3.82
N LEU A 102 7.75 -15.38 2.62
CA LEU A 102 6.38 -15.40 2.09
C LEU A 102 5.48 -16.40 2.84
N LEU A 103 6.04 -17.49 3.38
CA LEU A 103 5.32 -18.40 4.28
C LEU A 103 5.04 -17.77 5.64
N GLU A 104 5.97 -16.98 6.19
CA GLU A 104 5.74 -16.20 7.40
C GLU A 104 4.58 -15.21 7.19
N CYS A 105 4.63 -14.44 6.11
CA CYS A 105 3.55 -13.54 5.69
C CYS A 105 2.20 -14.27 5.67
N ALA A 106 2.16 -15.42 4.99
CA ALA A 106 0.97 -16.23 4.88
C ALA A 106 0.41 -16.69 6.23
N GLN A 107 1.28 -17.19 7.12
CA GLN A 107 0.89 -17.62 8.46
C GLN A 107 0.37 -16.47 9.31
N TYR A 108 1.01 -15.30 9.23
CA TYR A 108 0.61 -14.12 9.97
C TYR A 108 -0.79 -13.66 9.56
N PHE A 109 -1.03 -13.53 8.26
CA PHE A 109 -2.35 -13.15 7.75
C PHE A 109 -3.41 -14.21 7.99
N LYS A 110 -3.06 -15.50 8.06
CA LYS A 110 -3.98 -16.54 8.53
C LYS A 110 -4.41 -16.28 9.98
N GLY A 111 -3.48 -15.88 10.85
CA GLY A 111 -3.80 -15.49 12.23
C GLY A 111 -4.79 -14.33 12.29
N LEU A 112 -4.54 -13.26 11.51
CA LEU A 112 -5.46 -12.11 11.40
C LEU A 112 -6.83 -12.53 10.84
N TRP A 113 -6.86 -13.42 9.85
CA TRP A 113 -8.09 -13.98 9.31
C TRP A 113 -8.89 -14.71 10.39
N ASP A 114 -8.28 -15.65 11.10
CA ASP A 114 -8.93 -16.44 12.15
C ASP A 114 -9.48 -15.55 13.28
N GLN A 115 -8.80 -14.45 13.60
CA GLN A 115 -9.31 -13.42 14.51
C GLN A 115 -10.56 -12.73 13.95
N ARG A 116 -10.46 -12.19 12.73
CA ARG A 116 -11.52 -11.39 12.09
C ARG A 116 -12.80 -12.18 11.79
N VAL A 117 -12.71 -13.49 11.58
CA VAL A 117 -13.89 -14.38 11.39
C VAL A 117 -14.86 -14.31 12.57
N ASN A 118 -14.36 -14.03 13.78
CA ASN A 118 -15.16 -13.98 15.00
C ASN A 118 -15.53 -12.55 15.44
N GLU A 119 -15.10 -11.53 14.69
CA GLU A 119 -15.35 -10.12 15.00
C GLU A 119 -16.52 -9.56 14.15
N PRO A 120 -17.22 -8.52 14.62
CA PRO A 120 -18.15 -7.78 13.77
C PRO A 120 -17.46 -7.21 12.52
N PRO A 121 -18.19 -7.04 11.40
CA PRO A 121 -17.64 -6.43 10.18
C PRO A 121 -17.03 -5.05 10.44
N LYS A 122 -15.83 -4.84 9.91
CA LYS A 122 -15.04 -3.61 9.99
C LYS A 122 -14.66 -3.13 8.59
N PRO A 123 -14.36 -1.83 8.41
CA PRO A 123 -13.99 -1.27 7.12
C PRO A 123 -12.52 -1.57 6.72
N ASP A 124 -12.00 -2.76 7.05
CA ASP A 124 -10.67 -3.22 6.66
C ASP A 124 -10.76 -4.39 5.65
N LEU A 125 -9.72 -4.57 4.84
CA LEU A 125 -9.69 -5.55 3.74
C LEU A 125 -9.88 -6.99 4.24
N ILE A 126 -9.31 -7.35 5.39
CA ILE A 126 -9.42 -8.71 5.92
C ILE A 126 -10.86 -8.96 6.36
N SER A 127 -11.46 -8.04 7.10
CA SER A 127 -12.85 -8.12 7.57
C SER A 127 -13.83 -8.16 6.40
N MET A 128 -13.60 -7.37 5.35
CA MET A 128 -14.41 -7.43 4.13
C MET A 128 -14.33 -8.81 3.45
N MET A 129 -13.15 -9.41 3.39
CA MET A 129 -12.98 -10.73 2.78
C MET A 129 -13.53 -11.88 3.62
N VAL A 130 -13.37 -11.88 4.95
CA VAL A 130 -13.92 -12.96 5.82
C VAL A 130 -15.45 -12.95 5.83
N HIS A 131 -16.08 -11.78 5.71
CA HIS A 131 -17.54 -11.63 5.78
C HIS A 131 -18.24 -11.73 4.41
N SER A 132 -17.50 -11.67 3.31
CA SER A 132 -18.07 -11.80 1.97
C SER A 132 -18.26 -13.26 1.57
N PRO A 133 -19.46 -13.68 1.11
CA PRO A 133 -19.71 -15.03 0.61
C PRO A 133 -18.78 -15.47 -0.52
N ALA A 134 -18.28 -14.52 -1.33
CA ALA A 134 -17.42 -14.80 -2.48
C ALA A 134 -15.97 -15.17 -2.09
N THR A 135 -15.53 -14.78 -0.89
CA THR A 135 -14.14 -14.88 -0.44
C THR A 135 -13.99 -15.72 0.82
N ARG A 136 -15.02 -15.83 1.67
CA ARG A 136 -14.96 -16.59 2.94
C ARG A 136 -14.73 -18.09 2.81
N VAL A 137 -15.05 -18.66 1.64
CA VAL A 137 -14.85 -20.09 1.32
C VAL A 137 -13.72 -20.30 0.30
N MET A 138 -12.89 -19.28 0.08
CA MET A 138 -11.79 -19.33 -0.88
C MET A 138 -10.71 -20.31 -0.42
N PRO A 139 -10.12 -21.10 -1.35
CA PRO A 139 -8.95 -21.91 -1.05
C PRO A 139 -7.81 -21.06 -0.45
N TYR A 140 -7.11 -21.61 0.54
CA TYR A 140 -6.07 -20.89 1.27
C TYR A 140 -5.00 -20.26 0.38
N LEU A 141 -4.48 -20.99 -0.61
CA LEU A 141 -3.45 -20.47 -1.53
C LEU A 141 -3.95 -19.30 -2.39
N GLU A 142 -5.24 -19.32 -2.75
CA GLU A 142 -5.85 -18.25 -3.53
C GLU A 142 -6.05 -17.00 -2.68
N PHE A 143 -6.45 -17.17 -1.41
CA PHE A 143 -6.53 -16.08 -0.44
C PHE A 143 -5.17 -15.40 -0.24
N LEU A 144 -4.11 -16.18 -0.06
CA LEU A 144 -2.75 -15.66 0.06
C LEU A 144 -2.31 -14.90 -1.19
N GLY A 145 -2.61 -15.43 -2.38
CA GLY A 145 -2.33 -14.74 -3.64
C GLY A 145 -3.03 -13.38 -3.73
N ASN A 146 -4.29 -13.31 -3.30
CA ASN A 146 -5.05 -12.07 -3.25
C ASN A 146 -4.52 -11.08 -2.22
N LEU A 147 -4.11 -11.55 -1.04
CA LEU A 147 -3.47 -10.69 -0.03
C LEU A 147 -2.16 -10.10 -0.55
N LEU A 148 -1.29 -10.92 -1.13
CA LEU A 148 -0.03 -10.44 -1.70
C LEU A 148 -0.28 -9.44 -2.83
N LEU A 149 -1.31 -9.66 -3.66
CA LEU A 149 -1.72 -8.70 -4.69
C LEU A 149 -2.11 -7.34 -4.08
N LEU A 150 -2.84 -7.34 -2.97
CA LEU A 150 -3.25 -6.11 -2.29
C LEU A 150 -2.06 -5.42 -1.58
N ILE A 151 -1.16 -6.17 -0.98
CA ILE A 151 0.05 -5.65 -0.33
C ILE A 151 0.95 -4.99 -1.37
N VAL A 152 1.27 -5.69 -2.46
CA VAL A 152 2.14 -5.17 -3.53
C VAL A 152 1.46 -4.01 -4.25
N GLY A 153 0.21 -4.22 -4.70
CA GLY A 153 -0.53 -3.24 -5.49
C GLY A 153 -0.85 -1.96 -4.73
N GLY A 154 -1.12 -2.05 -3.44
CA GLY A 154 -1.46 -0.92 -2.58
C GLY A 154 -0.27 -0.14 -2.01
N ASN A 155 0.95 -0.68 -2.10
CA ASN A 155 2.15 -0.06 -1.54
C ASN A 155 3.12 0.41 -2.62
N ASP A 156 3.60 -0.50 -3.46
CA ASP A 156 4.77 -0.25 -4.31
C ASP A 156 4.49 0.83 -5.38
N THR A 157 3.34 0.78 -6.02
CA THR A 157 2.94 1.75 -7.06
C THR A 157 2.83 3.18 -6.52
N THR A 158 2.24 3.34 -5.33
CA THR A 158 2.06 4.65 -4.69
C THR A 158 3.38 5.18 -4.16
N ARG A 159 4.21 4.30 -3.57
CA ARG A 159 5.58 4.62 -3.12
C ARG A 159 6.40 5.20 -4.27
N ASN A 160 6.40 4.54 -5.43
CA ASN A 160 7.13 5.01 -6.60
C ASN A 160 6.59 6.35 -7.11
N SER A 161 5.27 6.57 -7.05
CA SER A 161 4.65 7.85 -7.44
C SER A 161 5.07 9.01 -6.53
N ILE A 162 5.19 8.78 -5.22
CA ILE A 162 5.65 9.81 -4.26
C ILE A 162 7.12 10.16 -4.51
N SER A 163 7.99 9.15 -4.65
CA SER A 163 9.41 9.35 -4.99
C SER A 163 9.59 10.02 -6.34
N GLY A 164 8.85 9.58 -7.35
CA GLY A 164 8.85 10.15 -8.70
C GLY A 164 8.39 11.59 -8.74
N GLY A 165 7.35 11.93 -7.96
CA GLY A 165 6.82 13.28 -7.88
C GLY A 165 7.85 14.30 -7.38
N VAL A 166 8.59 13.99 -6.31
CA VAL A 166 9.63 14.91 -5.81
C VAL A 166 10.80 15.02 -6.79
N LEU A 167 11.19 13.91 -7.42
CA LEU A 167 12.24 13.91 -8.44
C LEU A 167 11.85 14.76 -9.65
N ALA A 168 10.64 14.59 -10.16
CA ALA A 168 10.10 15.34 -11.29
C ALA A 168 10.06 16.85 -10.99
N LEU A 169 9.59 17.25 -9.81
CA LEU A 169 9.57 18.67 -9.41
C LEU A 169 10.99 19.25 -9.29
N ASN A 170 11.95 18.48 -8.76
CA ASN A 170 13.34 18.92 -8.64
C ASN A 170 14.02 19.08 -10.01
N GLN A 171 13.74 18.16 -10.95
CA GLN A 171 14.26 18.23 -12.33
C GLN A 171 13.57 19.30 -13.18
N ASN A 172 12.36 19.75 -12.80
CA ASN A 172 11.55 20.73 -13.53
C ASN A 172 11.20 21.94 -12.65
N PRO A 173 12.18 22.77 -12.27
CA PRO A 173 11.98 23.85 -11.30
C PRO A 173 10.99 24.92 -11.78
N ALA A 174 10.74 25.05 -13.08
CA ALA A 174 9.69 25.92 -13.61
C ALA A 174 8.29 25.42 -13.25
N GLU A 175 8.02 24.12 -13.35
CA GLU A 175 6.75 23.51 -12.94
C GLU A 175 6.60 23.54 -11.42
N TYR A 176 7.68 23.34 -10.66
CA TYR A 176 7.65 23.52 -9.21
C TYR A 176 7.28 24.95 -8.81
N ARG A 177 7.90 25.97 -9.42
CA ARG A 177 7.53 27.38 -9.17
C ARG A 177 6.07 27.67 -9.53
N LYS A 178 5.58 27.11 -10.63
CA LYS A 178 4.19 27.24 -11.07
C LYS A 178 3.21 26.63 -10.05
N LEU A 179 3.52 25.43 -9.54
CA LEU A 179 2.75 24.77 -8.49
C LEU A 179 2.73 25.58 -7.18
N MET A 180 3.88 26.11 -6.77
CA MET A 180 3.99 26.94 -5.56
C MET A 180 3.21 28.26 -5.69
N ALA A 181 3.14 28.84 -6.89
CA ALA A 181 2.35 30.04 -7.16
C ALA A 181 0.85 29.75 -7.23
N ASP A 182 0.44 28.53 -7.62
CA ASP A 182 -0.96 28.12 -7.76
C ASP A 182 -1.17 26.66 -7.33
N PRO A 183 -1.46 26.40 -6.02
CA PRO A 183 -1.77 25.07 -5.52
C PRO A 183 -3.06 24.45 -6.11
N SER A 184 -3.91 25.23 -6.79
CA SER A 184 -5.08 24.68 -7.48
C SER A 184 -4.70 23.77 -8.66
N LEU A 185 -3.41 23.72 -9.01
CA LEU A 185 -2.85 22.80 -10.00
C LEU A 185 -2.61 21.38 -9.47
N ILE A 186 -2.63 21.15 -8.16
CA ILE A 186 -2.40 19.81 -7.57
C ILE A 186 -3.30 18.73 -8.20
N PRO A 187 -4.62 18.91 -8.39
CA PRO A 187 -5.47 17.92 -9.05
C PRO A 187 -5.04 17.54 -10.47
N LYS A 188 -4.31 18.42 -11.18
CA LYS A 188 -3.74 18.14 -12.51
C LYS A 188 -2.35 17.52 -12.41
N MET A 189 -1.57 17.91 -11.41
CA MET A 189 -0.25 17.34 -11.13
C MET A 189 -0.34 15.86 -10.81
N ILE A 190 -1.30 15.43 -9.99
CA ILE A 190 -1.36 14.02 -9.53
C ILE A 190 -1.43 13.01 -10.70
N PRO A 191 -2.36 13.10 -11.67
CA PRO A 191 -2.34 12.23 -12.85
C PRO A 191 -1.06 12.35 -13.69
N GLU A 192 -0.47 13.54 -13.79
CA GLU A 192 0.76 13.75 -14.56
C GLU A 192 1.98 13.10 -13.89
N THR A 193 2.08 13.15 -12.56
CA THR A 193 3.11 12.43 -11.79
C THR A 193 3.03 10.93 -12.03
N VAL A 194 1.82 10.36 -12.02
CA VAL A 194 1.64 8.93 -12.33
C VAL A 194 2.09 8.64 -13.78
N ARG A 195 1.61 9.41 -14.77
CA ARG A 195 1.98 9.24 -16.19
C ARG A 195 3.49 9.39 -16.45
N TRP A 196 4.17 10.28 -15.73
CA TRP A 196 5.60 10.51 -15.91
C TRP A 196 6.45 9.40 -15.29
N GLN A 197 5.99 8.83 -14.18
CA GLN A 197 6.73 7.81 -13.42
C GLN A 197 6.50 6.37 -13.93
N THR A 198 5.36 6.10 -14.59
CA THR A 198 5.01 4.79 -15.17
C THR A 198 5.30 4.73 -16.66
#